data_AF-A0A376KRI1-F1
#
_entry.id   AF-A0A376KRI1-F1
#
_cell.length_a   1.000
_cell.length_b   1.000
_cell.length_c   1.000
_cell.angle_alpha   90.00
_cell.angle_beta   90.00
_cell.angle_gamma   90.00
#
_symmetry.space_group_name_H-M   'P 1'
#
loop_
_entity.id
_entity.type
_entity.pdbx_description
1 polymer ?
#
loop_
_entity_poly.entity_id
_entity_poly.type
_entity_poly.pdbx_seq_one_letter_code
_entity_poly.pdbx_strand_id
1 'polypeptide(L)'
;MFAGLWLVCEVSGLSFLYMHLLVALITLVVFQMLGGITDFYRSWRGVRAATEFALLLQNWTLSVIFSAGLVAFNNDFDTQLKIWLAWYGLTSIGLVVCRSCIRIGAGWLRNHGYNKRMVAVAGDLAAGQMLMESFRNQPWLGFEVVGVYHDPKPGGVSNDWAGNLQQLVEDAKAGKIHNVYIAMQMCDGARVKKLVHQLADTTCSVLLIPDVFTFNILHSRLEEMNGVPVVAAV
;
A
#
# COMPACT_ATOMS: atom_id res chain seq x y z
N MET A 1 9.18 -18.75 -9.78
CA MET A 1 8.47 -19.34 -10.95
C MET A 1 9.40 -20.24 -11.74
N PHE A 2 10.32 -19.73 -12.58
CA PHE A 2 11.24 -20.55 -13.38
C PHE A 2 12.14 -21.46 -12.54
N ALA A 3 12.89 -20.89 -11.59
CA ALA A 3 13.77 -21.67 -10.71
C ALA A 3 13.01 -22.73 -9.89
N GLY A 4 11.78 -22.40 -9.47
CA GLY A 4 10.93 -23.36 -8.75
C GLY A 4 10.50 -24.53 -9.64
N LEU A 5 10.14 -24.26 -10.90
CA LEU A 5 9.74 -25.31 -11.83
C LEU A 5 10.93 -26.19 -12.22
N TRP A 6 12.07 -25.56 -12.51
CA TRP A 6 13.33 -26.26 -12.79
C TRP A 6 13.73 -27.19 -11.64
N LEU A 7 13.71 -26.71 -10.40
CA LEU A 7 14.07 -27.51 -9.23
C LEU A 7 13.11 -28.69 -9.03
N VAL A 8 11.82 -28.50 -9.27
CA VAL A 8 10.82 -29.59 -9.20
C VAL A 8 11.04 -30.62 -10.31
N CYS A 9 11.37 -30.20 -11.54
CA CYS A 9 11.74 -31.11 -12.62
C CYS A 9 12.98 -31.93 -12.26
N GLU A 10 14.04 -31.28 -11.76
CA GLU A 10 15.29 -31.93 -11.36
C GLU A 10 15.06 -32.97 -10.25
N VAL A 11 14.31 -32.61 -9.20
CA VAL A 11 13.97 -33.52 -8.08
C VAL A 11 13.08 -34.68 -8.55
N SER A 12 12.26 -34.47 -9.56
CA SER A 12 11.38 -35.50 -10.13
C SER A 12 12.11 -36.38 -11.16
N GLY A 13 13.39 -36.13 -11.45
CA GLY A 13 14.17 -36.85 -12.46
C GLY A 13 13.73 -36.57 -13.90
N LEU A 14 13.06 -35.44 -14.15
CA LEU A 14 12.57 -35.05 -15.47
C LEU A 14 13.49 -34.01 -16.11
N SER A 15 13.80 -34.20 -17.39
CA SER A 15 14.50 -33.19 -18.17
C SER A 15 13.65 -31.93 -18.30
N PHE A 16 14.26 -30.77 -18.09
CA PHE A 16 13.58 -29.48 -18.26
C PHE A 16 13.42 -29.15 -19.76
N LEU A 17 12.30 -29.58 -20.35
CA LEU A 17 11.96 -29.32 -21.76
C LEU A 17 11.29 -27.94 -21.99
N TYR A 18 11.25 -27.53 -23.26
CA TYR A 18 10.63 -26.27 -23.71
C TYR A 18 9.17 -26.10 -23.27
N MET A 19 8.41 -27.20 -23.13
CA MET A 19 7.02 -27.17 -22.66
C MET A 19 6.92 -26.60 -21.24
N HIS A 20 7.80 -27.00 -20.33
CA HIS A 20 7.85 -26.50 -18.95
C HIS A 20 8.22 -25.00 -18.92
N LEU A 21 9.17 -24.60 -19.76
CA LEU A 21 9.53 -23.19 -19.91
C LEU A 21 8.34 -22.35 -20.41
N LEU A 22 7.61 -22.87 -21.40
CA LEU A 22 6.42 -22.21 -21.96
C LEU A 22 5.31 -22.08 -20.92
N VAL A 23 5.05 -23.13 -20.12
CA VAL A 23 4.12 -23.05 -18.98
C VAL A 23 4.54 -21.98 -17.98
N ALA A 24 5.82 -21.94 -17.59
CA ALA A 24 6.33 -20.92 -16.67
C ALA A 24 6.20 -19.50 -17.25
N LEU A 25 6.40 -19.31 -18.55
CA LEU A 25 6.21 -18.03 -19.24
C LEU A 25 4.74 -17.61 -19.26
N ILE A 26 3.83 -18.52 -19.62
CA ILE A 26 2.38 -18.24 -19.59
C ILE A 26 1.98 -17.81 -18.18
N THR A 27 2.38 -18.57 -17.15
CA THR A 27 2.04 -18.24 -15.77
C THR A 27 2.64 -16.91 -15.32
N LEU A 28 3.84 -16.56 -15.78
CA LEU A 28 4.44 -15.24 -15.51
C LEU A 28 3.58 -14.12 -16.11
N VAL A 29 3.18 -14.23 -17.38
CA VAL A 29 2.37 -13.21 -18.06
C VAL A 29 1.03 -13.05 -17.35
N VAL A 30 0.35 -14.15 -17.06
CA VAL A 30 -0.94 -14.14 -16.34
C VAL A 30 -0.78 -13.50 -14.96
N PHE A 31 0.30 -13.83 -14.23
CA PHE A 31 0.59 -13.23 -12.93
C PHE A 31 0.85 -11.73 -13.02
N GLN A 32 1.54 -11.26 -14.06
CA GLN A 32 1.73 -9.82 -14.27
C GLN A 32 0.42 -9.10 -14.57
N MET A 33 -0.44 -9.67 -15.43
CA MET A 33 -1.75 -9.09 -15.75
C MET A 33 -2.66 -9.01 -14.52
N LEU A 34 -2.77 -10.09 -13.76
CA LEU A 34 -3.55 -10.13 -12.51
C LEU A 34 -2.99 -9.19 -11.45
N GLY A 35 -1.66 -9.11 -11.34
CA GLY A 35 -0.99 -8.17 -10.45
C GLY A 35 -1.26 -6.71 -10.81
N GLY A 36 -1.39 -6.39 -12.11
CA GLY A 36 -1.78 -5.06 -12.58
C GLY A 36 -3.22 -4.71 -12.21
N ILE A 37 -4.16 -5.64 -12.44
CA ILE A 37 -5.60 -5.44 -12.15
C ILE A 37 -5.85 -5.29 -10.65
N THR A 38 -5.15 -6.07 -9.82
CA THR A 38 -5.31 -6.06 -8.36
C THR A 38 -4.50 -4.98 -7.65
N ASP A 39 -3.88 -4.06 -8.41
CA ASP A 39 -3.01 -2.98 -7.91
C ASP A 39 -1.91 -3.50 -6.97
N PHE A 40 -1.41 -4.70 -7.24
CA PHE A 40 -0.42 -5.39 -6.41
C PHE A 40 0.95 -4.69 -6.43
N TYR A 41 1.23 -3.91 -7.48
CA TYR A 41 2.50 -3.20 -7.67
C TYR A 41 2.58 -1.86 -6.93
N ARG A 42 1.55 -1.48 -6.17
CA ARG A 42 1.56 -0.27 -5.36
C ARG A 42 2.60 -0.31 -4.23
N SER A 43 2.90 0.84 -3.63
CA SER A 43 3.79 0.90 -2.47
C SER A 43 3.15 0.25 -1.24
N TRP A 44 3.73 -0.83 -0.74
CA TRP A 44 3.26 -1.56 0.46
C TRP A 44 3.73 -0.97 1.80
N ARG A 45 4.31 0.23 1.78
CA ARG A 45 4.81 0.93 2.98
C ARG A 45 3.61 1.26 3.89
N GLY A 46 3.61 0.75 5.12
CA GLY A 46 2.54 1.00 6.09
C GLY A 46 1.40 -0.03 6.07
N VAL A 47 1.37 -0.95 5.10
CA VAL A 47 0.32 -1.96 5.00
C VAL A 47 0.69 -3.19 5.84
N ARG A 48 -0.32 -3.78 6.49
CA ARG A 48 -0.18 -5.03 7.26
C ARG A 48 0.43 -6.12 6.39
N ALA A 49 1.44 -6.83 6.91
CA ALA A 49 2.14 -7.89 6.19
C ALA A 49 1.18 -8.99 5.71
N ALA A 50 0.20 -9.34 6.55
CA ALA A 50 -0.82 -10.34 6.23
C ALA A 50 -1.60 -9.99 4.96
N THR A 51 -1.99 -8.72 4.78
CA THR A 51 -2.73 -8.28 3.58
C THR A 51 -1.86 -8.36 2.32
N GLU A 52 -0.59 -8.01 2.43
CA GLU A 52 0.37 -8.13 1.32
C GLU A 52 0.56 -9.59 0.89
N PHE A 53 0.80 -10.49 1.87
CA PHE A 53 1.00 -11.90 1.59
C PHE A 53 -0.28 -12.58 1.09
N ALA A 54 -1.45 -12.22 1.62
CA ALA A 54 -2.73 -12.73 1.15
C ALA A 54 -2.96 -12.38 -0.32
N LEU A 55 -2.75 -11.11 -0.71
CA LEU A 55 -2.91 -10.68 -2.10
C LEU A 55 -1.85 -11.30 -3.03
N LEU A 56 -0.60 -11.43 -2.57
CA LEU A 56 0.45 -12.13 -3.31
C LEU A 56 0.06 -13.60 -3.59
N LEU A 57 -0.37 -14.33 -2.57
CA LEU A 57 -0.75 -15.73 -2.68
C LEU A 57 -2.04 -15.91 -3.48
N GLN A 58 -3.01 -15.01 -3.33
CA GLN A 58 -4.24 -15.02 -4.12
C GLN A 58 -3.93 -14.85 -5.61
N ASN A 59 -3.11 -13.86 -5.97
CA ASN A 59 -2.69 -13.63 -7.35
C ASN A 59 -1.90 -14.81 -7.91
N TRP A 60 -0.97 -15.35 -7.12
CA TRP A 60 -0.20 -16.53 -7.51
C TRP A 60 -1.11 -17.74 -7.76
N THR A 61 -2.02 -18.03 -6.84
CA THR A 61 -2.97 -19.14 -6.96
C THR A 61 -3.85 -18.99 -8.20
N LEU A 62 -4.42 -17.80 -8.41
CA LEU A 62 -5.26 -17.52 -9.58
C LEU A 62 -4.49 -17.67 -10.89
N SER A 63 -3.22 -17.25 -10.91
CA SER A 63 -2.35 -17.38 -12.09
C SER A 63 -2.06 -18.83 -12.44
N VAL A 64 -1.80 -19.66 -11.42
CA VAL A 64 -1.56 -21.10 -11.58
C VAL A 64 -2.80 -21.81 -12.09
N ILE A 65 -3.96 -21.54 -11.49
CA ILE A 65 -5.25 -22.12 -11.92
C ILE A 65 -5.57 -21.73 -13.36
N PHE A 66 -5.41 -20.46 -13.71
CA PHE A 66 -5.69 -19.98 -15.06
C PHE A 66 -4.71 -20.56 -16.09
N SER A 67 -3.43 -20.66 -15.74
CA SER A 67 -2.43 -21.29 -16.60
C SER A 67 -2.68 -22.79 -16.80
N ALA A 68 -3.05 -23.50 -15.74
CA ALA A 68 -3.43 -24.90 -15.82
C ALA A 68 -4.66 -25.09 -16.72
N GLY A 69 -5.67 -24.21 -16.61
CA GLY A 69 -6.84 -24.20 -17.49
C GLY A 69 -6.52 -23.94 -18.95
N LEU A 70 -5.64 -22.99 -19.25
CA LEU A 70 -5.19 -22.71 -20.63
C LEU A 70 -4.47 -23.90 -21.27
N VAL A 71 -3.64 -24.57 -20.48
CA VAL A 71 -2.78 -25.66 -20.95
C VAL A 71 -3.53 -26.99 -21.02
N ALA A 72 -4.61 -27.16 -20.24
CA ALA A 72 -5.44 -28.36 -20.22
C ALA A 72 -6.11 -28.71 -21.57
N PHE A 73 -6.21 -27.75 -22.50
CA PHE A 73 -6.75 -28.00 -23.85
C PHE A 73 -5.78 -28.72 -24.79
N ASN A 74 -4.50 -28.86 -24.41
CA ASN A 74 -3.48 -29.49 -25.23
C ASN A 74 -2.87 -30.69 -24.49
N ASN A 75 -3.07 -31.90 -25.04
CA ASN A 75 -2.54 -33.15 -24.47
C ASN A 75 -1.00 -33.23 -24.46
N ASP A 76 -0.33 -32.44 -25.30
CA ASP A 76 1.14 -32.35 -25.32
C ASP A 76 1.72 -31.83 -23.98
N PHE A 77 0.89 -31.16 -23.18
CA PHE A 77 1.29 -30.59 -21.89
C PHE A 77 0.73 -31.39 -20.70
N ASP A 78 0.50 -32.70 -20.85
CA ASP A 78 0.03 -33.59 -19.78
C ASP A 78 1.10 -33.75 -18.67
N THR A 79 1.25 -32.68 -17.90
CA THR A 79 2.18 -32.57 -16.79
C THR A 79 1.47 -33.10 -15.56
N GLN A 80 2.05 -34.11 -14.91
CA GLN A 80 1.44 -34.76 -13.76
C GLN A 80 1.03 -33.75 -12.68
N LEU A 81 -0.18 -33.88 -12.12
CA LEU A 81 -0.68 -33.00 -11.03
C LEU A 81 0.31 -32.86 -9.86
N LYS A 82 1.12 -33.88 -9.60
CA LYS A 82 2.19 -33.85 -8.59
C LYS A 82 3.20 -32.72 -8.84
N ILE A 83 3.60 -32.51 -10.09
CA ILE A 83 4.56 -31.46 -10.49
C ILE A 83 3.94 -30.09 -10.30
N TRP A 84 2.68 -29.91 -10.71
CA TRP A 84 1.94 -28.66 -10.48
C TRP A 84 1.82 -28.31 -8.99
N LEU A 85 1.48 -29.28 -8.14
CA LEU A 85 1.38 -29.08 -6.70
C LEU A 85 2.74 -28.79 -6.05
N ALA A 86 3.78 -29.54 -6.42
CA ALA A 86 5.14 -29.31 -5.93
C ALA A 86 5.67 -27.93 -6.37
N TRP A 87 5.42 -27.55 -7.63
CA TRP A 87 5.80 -26.24 -8.17
C TRP A 87 5.06 -25.10 -7.48
N TYR A 88 3.76 -25.26 -7.27
CA TYR A 88 2.92 -24.31 -6.53
C TYR A 88 3.44 -24.11 -5.11
N GLY A 89 3.70 -25.19 -4.37
CA GLY A 89 4.20 -25.12 -2.99
C GLY A 89 5.57 -24.46 -2.91
N LEU A 90 6.52 -24.92 -3.72
CA LEU A 90 7.89 -24.39 -3.71
C LEU A 90 7.94 -22.91 -4.10
N THR A 91 7.21 -22.52 -5.16
CA THR A 91 7.17 -21.13 -5.60
C THR A 91 6.44 -20.24 -4.59
N SER A 92 5.36 -20.72 -3.95
CA SER A 92 4.67 -19.97 -2.88
C SER A 92 5.62 -19.64 -1.73
N ILE A 93 6.37 -20.63 -1.25
CA ILE A 93 7.36 -20.44 -0.18
C ILE A 93 8.43 -19.44 -0.64
N GLY A 94 8.98 -19.62 -1.84
CA GLY A 94 9.99 -18.72 -2.40
C GLY A 94 9.50 -17.27 -2.52
N LEU A 95 8.26 -17.05 -2.95
CA LEU A 95 7.66 -15.72 -3.07
C LEU A 95 7.50 -15.05 -1.70
N VAL A 96 7.00 -15.78 -0.69
CA VAL A 96 6.83 -15.27 0.68
C VAL A 96 8.20 -14.95 1.30
N VAL A 97 9.18 -15.84 1.17
CA VAL A 97 10.54 -15.62 1.68
C VAL A 97 11.19 -14.41 1.02
N CYS A 98 11.17 -14.34 -0.32
CA CYS A 98 11.73 -13.21 -1.06
C CYS A 98 11.10 -11.87 -0.63
N ARG A 99 9.77 -11.80 -0.56
CA ARG A 99 9.07 -10.60 -0.09
C ARG A 99 9.38 -10.26 1.37
N SER A 100 9.50 -11.25 2.23
CA SER A 100 9.89 -11.06 3.63
C SER A 100 11.29 -10.48 3.73
N CYS A 101 12.26 -11.01 2.98
CA CYS A 101 13.63 -10.49 2.93
C CYS A 101 13.66 -9.03 2.45
N ILE A 102 12.92 -8.69 1.38
CA ILE A 102 12.84 -7.32 0.87
C ILE A 102 12.24 -6.38 1.93
N ARG A 103 11.16 -6.79 2.59
CA ARG A 103 10.47 -6.00 3.62
C ARG A 103 11.38 -5.76 4.84
N ILE A 104 12.03 -6.81 5.33
CA ILE A 104 12.95 -6.74 6.47
C ILE A 104 14.18 -5.91 6.12
N GLY A 105 14.81 -6.16 4.97
CA GLY A 105 15.98 -5.41 4.51
C GLY A 105 15.68 -3.94 4.30
N ALA A 106 14.55 -3.60 3.68
CA ALA A 106 14.11 -2.22 3.51
C ALA A 106 13.79 -1.55 4.86
N GLY A 107 13.17 -2.27 5.80
CA GLY A 107 12.90 -1.77 7.14
C GLY A 107 14.18 -1.51 7.93
N TRP A 108 15.14 -2.43 7.87
CA TRP A 108 16.45 -2.30 8.52
C TRP A 108 17.24 -1.10 7.98
N LEU A 109 17.25 -0.92 6.66
CA LEU A 109 17.92 0.20 6.00
C LEU A 109 17.29 1.54 6.39
N ARG A 110 15.96 1.60 6.49
CA ARG A 110 15.23 2.79 6.96
C ARG A 110 15.48 3.11 8.43
N ASN A 111 15.60 2.08 9.27
CA ASN A 111 15.92 2.26 10.68
C ASN A 111 17.33 2.83 10.89
N HIS A 112 18.25 2.56 9.95
CA HIS A 112 19.60 3.16 9.91
C HIS A 112 19.63 4.57 9.31
N GLY A 113 18.46 5.17 9.01
CA GLY A 113 18.35 6.57 8.59
C GLY A 113 18.32 6.81 7.08
N TYR A 114 18.40 5.76 6.26
CA TYR A 114 18.30 5.91 4.81
C TYR A 114 16.84 6.07 4.36
N ASN A 115 16.59 7.05 3.48
CA ASN A 115 15.26 7.32 2.89
C ASN A 115 14.15 7.58 3.93
N LYS A 116 14.53 8.28 5.02
CA LYS A 116 13.58 8.86 5.95
C LYS A 116 12.73 9.90 5.23
N ARG A 117 11.43 9.90 5.49
CA ARG A 117 10.51 10.93 5.00
C ARG A 117 9.97 11.70 6.19
N MET A 118 10.20 13.00 6.16
CA MET A 118 9.69 13.93 7.16
C MET A 118 8.19 14.15 6.90
N VAL A 119 7.39 13.92 7.93
CA VAL A 119 5.93 13.95 7.86
C VAL A 119 5.39 15.01 8.81
N ALA A 120 4.49 15.86 8.30
CA ALA A 120 3.76 16.82 9.11
C ALA A 120 2.25 16.58 9.00
N VAL A 121 1.51 16.90 10.06
CA VAL A 121 0.04 16.89 10.07
C VAL A 121 -0.48 18.31 10.13
N ALA A 122 -1.43 18.67 9.27
CA ALA A 122 -2.12 19.95 9.28
C ALA A 122 -3.51 19.78 9.88
N GLY A 123 -3.79 20.45 11.01
CA GLY A 123 -5.07 20.35 11.71
C GLY A 123 -5.03 19.51 13.00
N ASP A 124 -6.09 19.62 13.79
CA ASP A 124 -6.19 19.06 15.14
C ASP A 124 -7.15 17.86 15.25
N LEU A 125 -7.53 17.25 14.12
CA LEU A 125 -8.43 16.10 14.14
C LEU A 125 -7.76 14.87 14.80
N ALA A 126 -8.52 14.16 15.65
CA ALA A 126 -8.04 12.98 16.37
C ALA A 126 -7.48 11.89 15.42
N ALA A 127 -8.06 11.71 14.24
CA ALA A 127 -7.57 10.79 13.22
C ALA A 127 -6.12 11.10 12.77
N GLY A 128 -5.75 12.39 12.70
CA GLY A 128 -4.39 12.82 12.40
C GLY A 128 -3.41 12.48 13.52
N GLN A 129 -3.83 12.65 14.78
CA GLN A 129 -3.01 12.30 15.94
C GLN A 129 -2.75 10.80 16.04
N MET A 130 -3.79 9.97 15.86
CA MET A 130 -3.65 8.51 15.83
C MET A 130 -2.71 8.05 14.72
N LEU A 131 -2.73 8.72 13.56
CA LEU A 131 -1.82 8.40 12.46
C LEU A 131 -0.35 8.72 12.82
N MET A 132 -0.09 9.87 13.45
CA MET A 132 1.26 10.21 13.90
C MET A 132 1.79 9.22 14.93
N GLU A 133 0.95 8.84 15.90
CA GLU A 133 1.32 7.87 16.92
C GLU A 133 1.62 6.51 16.27
N SER A 134 0.84 6.10 15.27
CA SER A 134 1.11 4.91 14.47
C SER A 134 2.45 4.98 13.73
N PHE A 135 2.85 6.14 13.21
CA PHE A 135 4.17 6.32 12.60
C PHE A 135 5.31 6.27 13.62
N ARG A 136 5.14 6.89 14.80
CA ARG A 136 6.12 6.86 15.90
C ARG A 136 6.32 5.43 16.43
N ASN A 137 5.23 4.68 16.56
CA ASN A 137 5.24 3.29 17.00
C ASN A 137 5.81 2.31 15.96
N GLN A 138 5.98 2.74 14.70
CA GLN A 138 6.45 1.89 13.60
C GLN A 138 7.66 2.51 12.86
N PRO A 139 8.85 2.64 13.49
CA PRO A 139 10.03 3.28 12.89
C PRO A 139 10.52 2.63 11.59
N TRP A 140 10.25 1.33 11.38
CA TRP A 140 10.58 0.60 10.14
C TRP A 140 9.87 1.17 8.90
N LEU A 141 8.83 1.97 9.10
CA LEU A 141 8.19 2.72 8.02
C LEU A 141 9.12 3.81 7.49
N GLY A 142 10.11 4.28 8.24
CA GLY A 142 11.02 5.36 7.86
C GLY A 142 10.33 6.73 7.78
N PHE A 143 9.22 6.91 8.50
CA PHE A 143 8.56 8.20 8.65
C PHE A 143 9.06 8.86 9.93
N GLU A 144 9.42 10.13 9.83
CA GLU A 144 9.84 10.94 10.97
C GLU A 144 8.82 12.08 11.13
N VAL A 145 8.11 12.07 12.26
CA VAL A 145 7.02 13.01 12.51
C VAL A 145 7.61 14.32 13.01
N VAL A 146 7.47 15.38 12.22
CA VAL A 146 7.92 16.75 12.55
C VAL A 146 7.01 17.36 13.61
N GLY A 147 5.70 17.16 13.48
CA GLY A 147 4.70 17.63 14.42
C GLY A 147 3.39 18.02 13.74
N VAL A 148 2.52 18.65 14.53
CA VAL A 148 1.21 19.15 14.13
C VAL A 148 1.27 20.64 13.89
N TYR A 149 0.74 21.06 12.75
CA TYR A 149 0.60 22.46 12.39
C TYR A 149 -0.87 22.85 12.43
N HIS A 150 -1.22 23.77 13.31
CA HIS A 150 -2.56 24.36 13.37
C HIS A 150 -2.48 25.80 13.88
N ASP A 151 -3.44 26.62 13.48
CA ASP A 151 -3.53 27.99 13.97
C ASP A 151 -3.86 27.97 15.48
N PRO A 152 -3.28 28.90 16.27
CA PRO A 152 -3.44 28.91 17.72
C PRO A 152 -4.91 29.10 18.12
N LYS A 153 -5.41 28.20 18.97
CA LYS A 153 -6.76 28.27 19.55
C LYS A 153 -6.65 28.70 21.03
N PRO A 154 -7.69 29.34 21.59
CA PRO A 154 -7.68 29.83 22.98
C PRO A 154 -7.67 28.74 24.08
N GLY A 155 -7.37 27.48 23.75
CA GLY A 155 -7.30 26.34 24.68
C GLY A 155 -5.89 25.80 24.94
N GLY A 156 -4.85 26.50 24.48
CA GLY A 156 -3.48 26.05 24.58
C GLY A 156 -3.05 25.19 23.39
N VAL A 157 -1.81 24.73 23.45
CA VAL A 157 -1.10 24.09 22.34
C VAL A 157 -0.71 22.67 22.77
N SER A 158 -0.95 21.68 21.92
CA SER A 158 -0.53 20.29 22.21
C SER A 158 0.99 20.19 22.24
N ASN A 159 1.52 19.21 22.99
CA ASN A 159 2.97 18.96 23.10
C ASN A 159 3.63 18.64 21.74
N ASP A 160 2.82 18.21 20.76
CA ASP A 160 3.24 17.89 19.39
C ASP A 160 3.12 19.07 18.40
N TRP A 161 2.81 20.28 18.86
CA TRP A 161 2.67 21.43 17.98
C TRP A 161 4.02 21.94 17.48
N ALA A 162 4.15 22.01 16.16
CA ALA A 162 5.34 22.50 15.48
C ALA A 162 5.19 23.93 14.94
N GLY A 163 3.96 24.42 14.76
CA GLY A 163 3.73 25.76 14.24
C GLY A 163 2.33 26.03 13.68
N ASN A 164 2.15 27.18 13.05
CA ASN A 164 0.91 27.54 12.35
C ASN A 164 0.89 27.00 10.90
N LEU A 165 -0.25 27.13 10.20
CA LEU A 165 -0.38 26.63 8.83
C LEU A 165 0.52 27.36 7.82
N GLN A 166 0.94 28.59 8.12
CA GLN A 166 1.82 29.35 7.25
C GLN A 166 3.27 28.87 7.36
N GLN A 167 3.73 28.58 8.58
CA GLN A 167 5.02 27.93 8.86
C GLN A 167 5.09 26.54 8.22
N LEU A 168 3.99 25.80 8.20
CA LEU A 168 3.93 24.52 7.48
C LEU A 168 4.28 24.68 5.99
N VAL A 169 3.74 25.71 5.33
CA VAL A 169 4.03 26.00 3.91
C VAL A 169 5.48 26.43 3.73
N GLU A 170 6.02 27.22 4.66
CA GLU A 170 7.43 27.65 4.64
C GLU A 170 8.39 26.46 4.83
N ASP A 171 8.14 25.59 5.80
CA ASP A 171 8.94 24.39 6.05
C ASP A 171 8.83 23.37 4.91
N ALA A 172 7.66 23.26 4.29
CA ALA A 172 7.44 22.48 3.06
C ALA A 172 8.26 23.03 1.89
N LYS A 173 8.25 24.36 1.68
CA LYS A 173 9.06 25.02 0.64
C LYS A 173 10.55 24.92 0.89
N ALA A 174 10.97 24.92 2.15
CA ALA A 174 12.37 24.73 2.55
C ALA A 174 12.85 23.27 2.41
N GLY A 175 12.00 22.34 1.97
CA GLY A 175 12.35 20.93 1.80
C GLY A 175 12.53 20.16 3.10
N LYS A 176 12.11 20.73 4.24
CA LYS A 176 12.18 20.06 5.55
C LYS A 176 11.07 19.01 5.70
N ILE A 177 9.97 19.16 4.97
CA ILE A 177 8.81 18.27 5.01
C ILE A 177 8.69 17.60 3.65
N HIS A 178 8.37 16.30 3.64
CA HIS A 178 8.19 15.53 2.41
C HIS A 178 6.74 15.15 2.19
N ASN A 179 6.02 14.84 3.26
CA ASN A 179 4.61 14.48 3.22
C ASN A 179 3.81 15.35 4.20
N VAL A 180 2.71 15.93 3.72
CA VAL A 180 1.77 16.69 4.56
C VAL A 180 0.44 15.94 4.59
N TYR A 181 -0.01 15.58 5.79
CA TYR A 181 -1.31 14.96 6.02
C TYR A 181 -2.29 16.01 6.53
N ILE A 182 -3.33 16.32 5.77
CA ILE A 182 -4.35 17.29 6.15
C ILE A 182 -5.46 16.56 6.91
N ALA A 183 -5.56 16.84 8.21
CA ALA A 183 -6.54 16.31 9.14
C ALA A 183 -7.34 17.47 9.75
N MET A 184 -8.08 18.18 8.89
CA MET A 184 -8.92 19.34 9.23
C MET A 184 -10.39 19.00 9.02
N GLN A 185 -11.29 19.65 9.76
CA GLN A 185 -12.73 19.45 9.60
C GLN A 185 -13.21 19.97 8.24
N MET A 186 -14.21 19.30 7.65
CA MET A 186 -14.77 19.64 6.33
C MET A 186 -15.47 21.01 6.30
N CYS A 187 -15.96 21.50 7.44
CA CYS A 187 -16.52 22.86 7.56
C CYS A 187 -15.50 23.95 7.16
N ASP A 188 -14.21 23.63 7.21
CA ASP A 188 -13.09 24.47 6.79
C ASP A 188 -12.67 24.23 5.32
N GLY A 189 -13.57 23.74 4.45
CA GLY A 189 -13.26 23.39 3.05
C GLY A 189 -12.54 24.49 2.25
N ALA A 190 -12.84 25.77 2.51
CA ALA A 190 -12.12 26.89 1.91
C ALA A 190 -10.65 26.99 2.39
N ARG A 191 -10.38 26.74 3.67
CA ARG A 191 -9.03 26.74 4.25
C ARG A 191 -8.23 25.54 3.72
N VAL A 192 -8.85 24.37 3.66
CA VAL A 192 -8.22 23.16 3.07
C VAL A 192 -7.83 23.42 1.62
N LYS A 193 -8.74 23.96 0.79
CA LYS A 193 -8.46 24.27 -0.62
C LYS A 193 -7.31 25.27 -0.75
N LYS A 194 -7.28 26.32 0.09
CA LYS A 194 -6.20 27.30 0.11
C LYS A 194 -4.85 26.66 0.48
N LEU A 195 -4.82 25.82 1.51
CA LEU A 195 -3.61 25.13 1.95
C LEU A 195 -3.08 24.17 0.87
N VAL A 196 -3.96 23.35 0.28
CA VAL A 196 -3.60 22.44 -0.82
C VAL A 196 -3.01 23.24 -1.99
N HIS A 197 -3.61 24.38 -2.34
CA HIS A 197 -3.08 25.23 -3.40
C HIS A 197 -1.70 25.81 -3.06
N GLN A 198 -1.48 26.25 -1.81
CA GLN A 198 -0.19 26.76 -1.36
C GLN A 198 0.91 25.69 -1.32
N LEU A 199 0.53 24.43 -1.06
CA LEU A 199 1.44 23.28 -1.05
C LEU A 199 1.67 22.71 -2.46
N ALA A 200 0.83 23.03 -3.44
CA ALA A 200 0.97 22.54 -4.82
C ALA A 200 2.26 23.02 -5.50
N ASP A 201 2.77 24.20 -5.11
CA ASP A 201 4.04 24.75 -5.61
C ASP A 201 5.28 24.16 -4.88
N THR A 202 5.10 23.12 -4.07
CA THR A 202 6.17 22.47 -3.32
C THR A 202 6.42 21.05 -3.82
N THR A 203 7.55 20.46 -3.46
CA THR A 203 7.83 19.04 -3.74
C THR A 203 7.16 18.08 -2.76
N CYS A 204 6.29 18.59 -1.87
CA CYS A 204 5.64 17.79 -0.85
C CYS A 204 4.47 16.99 -1.43
N SER A 205 4.34 15.74 -1.00
CA SER A 205 3.13 14.96 -1.25
C SER A 205 2.06 15.32 -0.23
N VAL A 206 0.88 15.73 -0.70
CA VAL A 206 -0.25 16.14 0.15
C VAL A 206 -1.28 15.02 0.19
N LEU A 207 -1.63 14.54 1.39
CA LEU A 207 -2.61 13.49 1.62
C LEU A 207 -3.74 14.02 2.51
N LEU A 208 -4.99 13.81 2.11
CA LEU A 208 -6.16 14.21 2.88
C LEU A 208 -6.62 13.05 3.75
N ILE A 209 -6.77 13.28 5.05
CA ILE A 209 -7.38 12.34 5.99
C ILE A 209 -8.85 12.72 6.12
N PRO A 210 -9.78 11.86 5.68
CA PRO A 210 -11.21 12.12 5.84
C PRO A 210 -11.60 12.08 7.33
N ASP A 211 -12.52 12.95 7.73
CA ASP A 211 -13.12 12.93 9.06
C ASP A 211 -14.06 11.72 9.22
N VAL A 212 -14.31 11.27 10.45
CA VAL A 212 -15.17 10.13 10.82
C VAL A 212 -16.58 10.27 10.22
N PHE A 213 -17.08 11.50 10.07
CA PHE A 213 -18.32 11.79 9.33
C PHE A 213 -18.28 11.34 7.86
N THR A 214 -17.13 11.42 7.19
CA THR A 214 -16.94 10.94 5.82
C THR A 214 -16.83 9.42 5.75
N PHE A 215 -16.32 8.76 6.79
CA PHE A 215 -16.24 7.30 6.86
C PHE A 215 -17.64 6.66 6.92
N ASN A 216 -18.56 7.27 7.68
CA ASN A 216 -19.97 6.86 7.71
C ASN A 216 -20.67 7.16 6.38
N ILE A 217 -20.38 8.28 5.70
CA ILE A 217 -21.01 8.62 4.41
C ILE A 217 -20.60 7.65 3.29
N LEU A 218 -19.33 7.21 3.24
CA LEU A 218 -18.84 6.27 2.23
C LEU A 218 -19.37 4.83 2.40
N HIS A 219 -19.78 4.46 3.63
CA HIS A 219 -20.42 3.16 3.91
C HIS A 219 -21.95 3.24 4.03
N SER A 220 -22.54 4.42 4.23
CA SER A 220 -23.97 4.63 4.12
C SER A 220 -24.33 4.62 2.65
N ARG A 221 -25.23 3.73 2.23
CA ARG A 221 -25.90 3.89 0.94
C ARG A 221 -26.46 5.32 0.91
N LEU A 222 -26.07 6.12 -0.08
CA LEU A 222 -26.77 7.37 -0.37
C LEU A 222 -28.21 6.98 -0.72
N GLU A 223 -29.13 7.13 0.23
CA GLU A 223 -30.55 7.01 -0.07
C GLU A 223 -31.00 8.36 -0.64
N GLU A 224 -31.47 8.34 -1.89
CA GLU A 224 -32.16 9.47 -2.49
C GLU A 224 -33.58 9.53 -1.95
N MET A 225 -33.89 10.57 -1.18
CA MET A 225 -35.26 10.99 -0.90
C MET A 225 -35.54 12.23 -1.72
N ASN A 226 -36.35 12.10 -2.78
CA ASN A 226 -36.78 13.19 -3.67
C ASN A 226 -35.63 14.00 -4.32
N GLY A 227 -34.59 13.32 -4.84
CA GLY A 227 -33.49 13.97 -5.56
C GLY A 227 -32.55 14.81 -4.70
N VAL A 228 -32.69 14.72 -3.37
CA VAL A 228 -31.76 15.29 -2.41
C VAL A 228 -30.97 14.14 -1.77
N PRO A 229 -29.63 14.13 -1.85
CA PRO A 229 -28.84 13.13 -1.16
C PRO A 229 -28.93 13.35 0.35
N VAL A 230 -29.49 12.39 1.08
CA VAL A 230 -29.60 12.42 2.54
C VAL A 230 -28.64 11.40 3.14
N VAL A 231 -27.90 11.81 4.18
CA VAL A 231 -27.03 10.93 4.96
C VAL A 231 -27.74 10.58 6.26
N ALA A 232 -27.97 9.30 6.50
CA ALA A 232 -28.44 8.83 7.80
C ALA A 232 -27.30 8.93 8.82
N ALA A 233 -27.39 9.89 9.74
CA ALA A 233 -26.53 9.94 10.92
C ALA A 233 -27.09 8.98 11.97
N VAL A 234 -26.58 7.75 11.99
CA VAL A 234 -26.75 6.80 13.11
C VAL A 234 -25.38 6.53 13.71
#